data_AF-A0A3M1FGP2-F1
#
_entry.id   AF-A0A3M1FGP2-F1
#
_cell.length_a   1.000
_cell.length_b   1.000
_cell.length_c   1.000
_cell.angle_alpha   90.00
_cell.angle_beta   90.00
_cell.angle_gamma   90.00
#
_symmetry.space_group_name_H-M   'P 1'
#
loop_
_entity.id
_entity.type
_entity.pdbx_description
1 polymer ?
#
loop_
_entity_poly.entity_id
_entity_poly.type
_entity_poly.pdbx_seq_one_letter_code
_entity_poly.pdbx_strand_id
1 'polypeptide(L)'
;MYLSRLFLNPRNPGARRDAARPYELHRTLLRAIEHAPDPERMLFRLEPERGPGGPVVLVQTDRTPPDWAPLVKNGYLLHADGPKPFAPALHAGQRLRFRLVANPTVKKKVPGKKHGARVPLIHDGP
;
A
#
# COMPACT_ATOMS: atom_id res chain seq x y z
N MET A 1 1.33 -14.40 -4.57
CA MET A 1 1.02 -13.16 -3.82
C MET A 1 -0.12 -13.40 -2.87
N TYR A 2 -0.19 -12.60 -1.80
CA TYR A 2 -1.29 -12.59 -0.86
C TYR A 2 -1.94 -11.21 -0.87
N LEU A 3 -3.27 -11.19 -0.71
CA LEU A 3 -4.06 -9.97 -0.61
C LEU A 3 -4.74 -9.90 0.75
N SER A 4 -4.69 -8.71 1.36
CA SER A 4 -5.38 -8.42 2.61
C SER A 4 -6.16 -7.12 2.50
N ARG A 5 -7.32 -7.07 3.17
CA ARG A 5 -8.13 -5.86 3.32
C ARG A 5 -8.18 -5.50 4.79
N LEU A 6 -7.61 -4.36 5.15
CA LEU A 6 -7.44 -3.93 6.52
C LEU A 6 -8.38 -2.76 6.83
N PHE A 7 -9.07 -2.83 7.96
CA PHE A 7 -9.98 -1.78 8.40
C PHE A 7 -9.35 -1.03 9.57
N LEU A 8 -8.85 0.18 9.30
CA LEU A 8 -8.18 1.00 10.31
C LEU A 8 -9.19 1.47 11.36
N ASN A 9 -8.81 1.45 12.63
CA ASN A 9 -9.65 1.94 13.71
C ASN A 9 -9.59 3.47 13.82
N PRO A 10 -10.65 4.23 13.46
CA PRO A 10 -10.61 5.68 13.53
C PRO A 10 -10.52 6.20 14.97
N ARG A 11 -10.83 5.39 15.98
CA ARG A 11 -10.67 5.76 17.39
C ARG A 11 -9.21 5.64 17.85
N ASN A 12 -8.39 4.83 17.19
CA ASN A 12 -6.97 4.70 17.51
C ASN A 12 -6.16 5.90 16.95
N PRO A 13 -5.45 6.68 17.80
CA PRO A 13 -4.69 7.85 17.33
C PRO A 13 -3.55 7.49 16.36
N GLY A 14 -2.89 6.34 16.55
CA GLY A 14 -1.85 5.84 15.65
C GLY A 14 -2.41 5.52 14.27
N ALA A 15 -3.55 4.82 14.20
CA ALA A 15 -4.21 4.51 12.94
C ALA A 15 -4.65 5.78 12.18
N ARG A 16 -5.17 6.80 12.88
CA ARG A 16 -5.50 8.09 12.26
C ARG A 16 -4.27 8.80 11.69
N ARG A 17 -3.19 8.86 12.46
CA ARG A 17 -1.93 9.50 12.03
C ARG A 17 -1.38 8.81 10.79
N ASP A 18 -1.31 7.49 10.81
CA ASP A 18 -0.74 6.69 9.72
C ASP A 18 -1.60 6.78 8.45
N ALA A 19 -2.93 6.80 8.58
CA ALA A 19 -3.83 7.01 7.44
C ALA A 19 -3.57 8.34 6.70
N ALA A 20 -3.10 9.38 7.41
CA ALA A 20 -2.73 10.66 6.81
C ALA A 20 -1.27 10.73 6.35
N ARG A 21 -0.44 9.73 6.69
CA ARG A 21 1.02 9.74 6.46
C ARG A 21 1.46 8.40 5.86
N PRO A 22 1.50 8.28 4.51
CA PRO A 22 1.77 7.00 3.83
C PRO A 22 3.06 6.30 4.28
N TYR A 23 4.10 7.06 4.63
CA TYR A 23 5.35 6.51 5.14
C TYR A 23 5.20 5.82 6.51
N GLU A 24 4.47 6.46 7.44
CA GLU A 24 4.21 5.86 8.76
C GLU A 24 3.30 4.63 8.64
N LEU A 25 2.29 4.70 7.76
CA LEU A 25 1.46 3.55 7.44
C LEU A 25 2.31 2.38 6.92
N HIS A 26 3.17 2.63 5.93
CA HIS A 26 4.08 1.62 5.41
C HIS A 26 4.95 0.99 6.51
N ARG A 27 5.57 1.82 7.36
CA ARG A 27 6.40 1.36 8.48
C ARG A 27 5.62 0.47 9.45
N THR A 28 4.37 0.80 9.75
CA THR A 28 3.50 -0.01 10.61
C THR A 28 3.14 -1.34 9.95
N LEU A 29 2.76 -1.32 8.66
CA LEU A 29 2.38 -2.52 7.92
C LEU A 29 3.53 -3.52 7.74
N LEU A 30 4.77 -3.05 7.57
CA LEU A 30 5.94 -3.91 7.43
C LEU A 30 6.16 -4.85 8.62
N ARG A 31 5.68 -4.50 9.82
CA ARG A 31 5.77 -5.37 11.00
C ARG A 31 5.03 -6.70 10.81
N ALA A 32 3.98 -6.71 9.98
CA ALA A 32 3.25 -7.93 9.68
C ALA A 32 4.04 -8.94 8.82
N ILE A 33 5.18 -8.52 8.27
CA ILE A 33 6.09 -9.37 7.48
C ILE A 33 7.52 -9.35 8.02
N GLU A 34 7.72 -9.05 9.31
CA GLU A 34 9.05 -8.89 9.90
C GLU A 34 9.93 -10.16 9.83
N HIS A 35 9.30 -11.33 9.71
CA HIS A 35 9.97 -12.62 9.55
C HIS A 35 10.12 -13.08 8.09
N ALA A 36 9.74 -12.25 7.12
CA ALA A 36 9.86 -12.59 5.71
C ALA A 36 11.34 -12.59 5.25
N PRO A 37 11.75 -13.52 4.38
CA PRO A 37 13.08 -13.48 3.78
C PRO A 37 13.23 -12.25 2.87
N ASP A 38 14.32 -11.49 3.04
CA ASP A 38 14.63 -10.32 2.21
C ASP A 38 15.05 -10.76 0.79
N PRO A 39 14.57 -10.12 -0.29
CA PRO A 39 13.58 -9.04 -0.35
C PRO A 39 12.12 -9.49 -0.53
N GLU A 40 11.30 -9.19 0.46
CA GLU A 40 9.84 -9.25 0.38
C GLU A 40 9.30 -7.89 -0.09
N ARG A 41 8.46 -7.91 -1.13
CA ARG A 41 7.86 -6.69 -1.69
C ARG A 41 6.44 -6.50 -1.18
N MET A 42 6.25 -5.55 -0.26
CA MET A 42 4.93 -5.09 0.15
C MET A 42 4.46 -3.91 -0.73
N LEU A 43 3.23 -3.99 -1.21
CA LEU A 43 2.50 -2.87 -1.82
C LEU A 43 1.24 -2.61 -1.01
N PHE A 44 0.82 -1.36 -0.92
CA PHE A 44 -0.44 -1.01 -0.27
C PHE A 44 -1.12 0.16 -0.98
N ARG A 45 -2.44 0.25 -0.79
CA ARG A 45 -3.26 1.37 -1.26
C ARG A 45 -4.31 1.70 -0.21
N LEU A 46 -4.33 2.95 0.24
CA LEU A 46 -5.45 3.48 1.03
C LEU A 46 -6.63 3.72 0.08
N GLU A 47 -7.77 3.11 0.36
CA GLU A 47 -8.98 3.31 -0.44
C GLU A 47 -9.66 4.63 -0.07
N PRO A 48 -10.17 5.39 -1.06
CA PRO A 48 -10.85 6.67 -0.79
C PRO A 48 -12.22 6.49 -0.16
N GLU A 49 -12.89 5.37 -0.45
CA GLU A 49 -14.15 5.00 0.16
C GLU A 49 -13.90 4.43 1.56
N ARG A 50 -14.66 4.94 2.54
CA ARG A 50 -14.64 4.38 3.90
C ARG A 50 -15.45 3.10 3.88
N GLY A 51 -14.86 2.02 4.37
CA GLY A 51 -15.60 0.80 4.67
C GLY A 51 -16.48 0.98 5.90
N PRO A 52 -17.26 -0.05 6.27
CA PRO A 52 -17.98 -0.06 7.53
C PRO A 52 -17.00 0.16 8.70
N GLY A 53 -17.06 1.33 9.33
CA GLY A 53 -16.27 1.64 10.52
C GLY A 53 -14.96 2.40 10.32
N GLY A 54 -14.50 2.70 9.10
CA GLY A 54 -13.27 3.51 8.94
C GLY A 54 -12.56 3.45 7.59
N PRO A 55 -11.35 4.03 7.51
CA PRO A 55 -10.49 3.94 6.33
C PRO A 55 -10.07 2.49 6.05
N VAL A 56 -10.04 2.11 4.77
CA VAL A 56 -9.66 0.77 4.33
C VAL A 56 -8.31 0.80 3.61
N VAL A 57 -7.45 -0.15 3.93
CA VAL A 57 -6.16 -0.34 3.24
C VAL A 57 -6.16 -1.70 2.56
N LEU A 58 -5.89 -1.72 1.25
CA LEU A 58 -5.54 -2.95 0.56
C LEU A 58 -4.04 -3.15 0.63
N VAL A 59 -3.62 -4.35 1.02
CA VAL A 59 -2.22 -4.75 1.10
C VAL A 59 -1.98 -5.96 0.22
N GLN A 60 -0.85 -5.94 -0.51
CA GLN A 60 -0.34 -7.05 -1.29
C GLN A 60 1.07 -7.39 -0.81
N THR A 61 1.34 -8.67 -0.55
CA THR A 61 2.69 -9.21 -0.34
C THR A 61 2.98 -10.27 -1.40
N ASP A 62 4.26 -10.53 -1.69
CA ASP A 62 4.69 -11.39 -2.79
C ASP A 62 4.65 -12.88 -2.40
N ARG A 63 5.43 -13.26 -1.40
CA ARG A 63 5.68 -14.68 -1.04
C ARG A 63 5.27 -15.02 0.38
N THR A 64 5.35 -14.05 1.29
CA THR A 64 5.09 -14.30 2.70
C THR A 64 3.66 -13.87 3.06
N PRO A 65 2.85 -14.77 3.64
CA PRO A 65 1.56 -14.37 4.21
C PRO A 65 1.80 -13.45 5.42
N PRO A 66 1.26 -12.22 5.44
CA PRO A 66 1.41 -11.32 6.57
C PRO A 66 0.60 -11.77 7.79
N ASP A 67 1.14 -11.53 9.00
CA ASP A 67 0.40 -11.67 10.25
C ASP A 67 -0.17 -10.32 10.72
N TRP A 68 -1.49 -10.19 10.66
CA TRP A 68 -2.21 -9.00 11.09
C TRP A 68 -2.68 -9.06 12.56
N ALA A 69 -2.56 -10.22 13.23
CA ALA A 69 -3.09 -10.41 14.58
C ALA A 69 -2.54 -9.40 15.60
N PRO A 70 -1.25 -9.00 15.59
CA PRO A 70 -0.74 -7.99 16.52
C PRO A 70 -1.42 -6.62 16.37
N LEU A 71 -1.73 -6.20 15.14
CA LEU A 71 -2.39 -4.92 14.85
C LEU A 71 -3.89 -4.95 15.17
N VAL A 72 -4.54 -6.11 15.11
CA VAL A 72 -5.91 -6.28 15.62
C VAL A 72 -5.90 -6.25 17.16
N LYS A 73 -5.00 -7.01 17.79
CA LYS A 73 -4.90 -7.14 19.25
C LYS A 73 -4.65 -5.81 19.96
N ASN A 74 -3.84 -4.92 19.38
CA ASN A 74 -3.55 -3.60 19.95
C ASN A 74 -4.58 -2.52 19.56
N GLY A 75 -5.66 -2.90 18.86
CA GLY A 75 -6.75 -2.02 18.46
C GLY A 75 -6.39 -1.01 17.36
N TYR A 76 -5.26 -1.19 16.66
CA TYR A 76 -4.92 -0.39 15.48
C TYR A 76 -5.86 -0.69 14.30
N LEU A 77 -6.16 -1.98 14.09
CA LEU A 77 -7.18 -2.44 13.16
C LEU A 77 -8.48 -2.74 13.92
N LEU A 78 -9.63 -2.40 13.32
CA LEU A 78 -10.93 -2.93 13.74
C LEU A 78 -11.03 -4.42 13.42
N HIS A 79 -10.59 -4.78 12.20
CA HIS A 79 -10.47 -6.14 11.72
C HIS A 79 -9.58 -6.18 10.46
N ALA A 80 -9.20 -7.39 10.06
CA ALA A 80 -8.46 -7.65 8.83
C ALA A 80 -9.09 -8.85 8.12
N ASP A 81 -9.33 -8.71 6.81
CA ASP A 81 -9.69 -9.83 5.95
C ASP A 81 -8.43 -10.38 5.27
N GLY A 82 -8.22 -11.70 5.38
CA GLY A 82 -7.06 -12.40 4.84
C GLY A 82 -5.90 -12.53 5.84
N PRO A 83 -4.70 -12.89 5.37
CA PRO A 83 -4.28 -12.91 3.97
C PRO A 83 -4.92 -14.00 3.11
N LYS A 84 -5.41 -13.62 1.92
CA LYS A 84 -5.94 -14.54 0.91
C LYS A 84 -4.86 -14.80 -0.17
N PRO A 85 -4.47 -16.06 -0.42
CA PRO A 85 -3.63 -16.39 -1.57
C PRO A 85 -4.30 -15.96 -2.88
N PHE A 86 -3.54 -15.33 -3.77
CA PHE A 86 -4.01 -14.91 -5.08
C PHE A 86 -2.98 -15.25 -6.15
N ALA A 87 -3.42 -16.01 -7.16
CA ALA A 87 -2.65 -16.39 -8.33
C ALA A 87 -3.43 -15.96 -9.58
N PRO A 88 -3.18 -14.74 -10.11
CA PRO A 88 -3.91 -14.25 -11.26
C PRO A 88 -3.57 -15.09 -12.51
N ALA A 89 -4.60 -15.61 -13.19
CA ALA A 89 -4.47 -16.23 -14.50
C ALA A 89 -4.67 -15.15 -15.58
N LEU A 90 -3.57 -14.71 -16.19
CA LEU A 90 -3.55 -13.67 -17.21
C LEU A 90 -3.34 -14.27 -18.60
N HIS A 91 -4.07 -13.77 -19.59
CA HIS A 91 -3.96 -14.21 -20.97
C HIS A 91 -3.85 -13.02 -21.94
N ALA A 92 -3.20 -13.24 -23.09
CA ALA A 92 -3.06 -12.21 -24.11
C ALA A 92 -4.43 -11.71 -24.61
N GLY A 93 -4.59 -10.40 -24.70
CA GLY A 93 -5.86 -9.77 -25.12
C GLY A 93 -6.94 -9.66 -24.03
N GLN A 94 -6.70 -10.19 -22.82
CA GLN A 94 -7.66 -10.08 -21.72
C GLN A 94 -7.88 -8.64 -21.29
N ARG A 95 -9.15 -8.20 -21.27
CA ARG A 95 -9.54 -6.87 -20.80
C ARG A 95 -9.88 -6.93 -19.32
N LEU A 96 -9.21 -6.10 -18.51
CA LEU A 96 -9.40 -6.05 -17.08
C LEU A 96 -9.63 -4.60 -16.63
N ARG A 97 -10.45 -4.43 -15.60
CA ARG A 97 -10.51 -3.17 -14.85
C ARG A 97 -9.25 -3.07 -13.99
N PHE A 98 -8.68 -1.88 -13.88
CA PHE A 98 -7.53 -1.63 -13.02
C PHE A 98 -7.72 -0.35 -12.21
N ARG A 99 -7.04 -0.28 -11.07
CA ARG A 99 -6.91 0.91 -10.23
C ARG A 99 -5.48 1.01 -9.75
N LEU A 100 -4.87 2.17 -9.91
CA LEU A 100 -3.48 2.42 -9.53
C LEU A 100 -3.36 3.82 -8.92
N VAL A 101 -2.71 3.92 -7.77
CA VAL A 101 -2.18 5.18 -7.25
C VAL A 101 -0.68 5.13 -7.50
N ALA A 102 -0.19 6.04 -8.35
CA ALA A 102 1.21 6.10 -8.75
C ALA A 102 1.74 7.53 -8.66
N ASN A 103 3.07 7.66 -8.66
CA ASN A 103 3.76 8.95 -8.75
C ASN A 103 4.33 9.15 -10.16
N PRO A 104 3.57 9.71 -11.12
CA PRO A 104 4.05 9.95 -12.48
C PRO A 104 5.17 11.00 -12.44
N THR A 105 6.41 10.57 -12.70
CA THR A 105 7.60 11.43 -12.61
C THR A 105 8.54 11.22 -13.78
N VAL A 106 9.31 12.25 -14.08
CA VAL A 106 10.39 12.20 -15.08
C VAL A 106 11.71 12.66 -14.44
N LYS A 107 12.83 12.14 -14.93
CA LYS A 107 14.16 12.56 -14.47
C LYS A 107 14.68 13.70 -15.36
N LYS A 108 14.81 14.91 -14.82
CA LYS A 108 15.37 16.07 -15.54
C LYS A 108 16.83 16.31 -15.15
N LYS A 109 17.68 16.68 -16.11
CA LYS A 109 19.05 17.14 -15.81
C LYS A 109 18.98 18.46 -15.03
N VAL A 110 19.89 18.64 -14.08
CA VAL A 110 20.01 19.88 -13.31
C VAL A 110 21.40 20.47 -13.63
N PRO A 111 21.48 21.71 -14.13
CA PRO A 111 22.77 22.35 -14.40
C PRO A 111 23.70 22.32 -13.18
N GLY A 112 24.97 21.98 -13.38
CA GLY A 112 25.95 21.90 -12.30
C GLY A 112 25.83 20.67 -11.38
N LYS A 113 24.89 19.74 -11.61
CA LYS A 113 24.78 18.50 -10.82
C LYS A 113 25.02 17.25 -11.67
N LYS A 114 25.82 16.33 -11.12
CA LYS A 114 26.09 14.99 -11.71
C LYS A 114 24.82 14.14 -11.85
N HIS A 115 23.85 14.33 -10.96
CA HIS A 115 22.59 13.59 -10.96
C HIS A 115 21.40 14.51 -11.24
N GLY A 116 20.52 14.06 -12.15
CA GLY A 116 19.25 14.71 -12.41
C GLY A 116 18.23 14.52 -11.30
N ALA A 117 17.26 15.42 -11.19
CA ALA A 117 16.18 15.38 -10.22
C ALA A 117 14.95 14.63 -10.77
N ARG A 118 14.26 13.88 -9.91
CA ARG A 118 12.91 13.36 -10.22
C ARG A 118 11.91 14.48 -9.96
N VAL A 119 11.18 14.87 -11.00
CA VAL A 119 10.13 15.89 -10.92
C VAL A 119 8.79 15.31 -11.33
N PRO A 120 7.67 15.82 -10.79
CA PRO A 120 6.35 15.43 -11.26
C PRO A 120 6.21 15.62 -12.77
N LEU A 121 5.53 14.68 -13.43
CA LEU A 121 5.06 14.90 -14.80
C LEU A 121 3.88 15.88 -14.70
N ILE A 122 4.14 17.14 -14.99
CA ILE A 122 3.09 18.15 -15.11
C ILE A 122 2.62 18.11 -16.55
N HIS A 123 1.33 17.83 -16.74
CA HIS A 123 0.71 18.06 -18.03
C HIS A 123 0.33 19.54 -18.05
N ASP A 124 1.10 20.35 -18.78
CA ASP A 124 0.59 21.64 -19.24
C ASP A 124 -0.55 21.28 -20.18
N GLY A 125 -1.79 21.55 -19.79
CA GLY A 125 -2.98 21.24 -20.59
C GLY A 125 -3.01 22.05 -21.89
N PRO A 126 -3.88 21.69 -22.85
CA PRO A 126 -4.17 22.55 -24.00
C PRO A 126 -4.79 23.89 -23.59
#